data_AF-A0A6A4J217-F1
#
_entry.id   AF-A0A6A4J217-F1
#
_cell.length_a   1.000
_cell.length_b   1.000
_cell.length_c   1.000
_cell.angle_alpha   90.00
_cell.angle_beta   90.00
_cell.angle_gamma   90.00
#
_symmetry.space_group_name_H-M   'P 1'
#
loop_
_entity.id
_entity.type
_entity.pdbx_description
1 polymer ?
#
loop_
_entity_poly.entity_id
_entity_poly.type
_entity_poly.pdbx_seq_one_letter_code
_entity_poly.pdbx_strand_id
1 'polypeptide(L)'
;MVLKPLEFTECITDSPLFREKLHAHEKELEGTSQQMKRLIKELKELLSAAQNLSRAQRTLSNTLKNFKFELIGESRTDDESVISQSFAEFGKLIDAIEDERGRMMGTAATSLPAGRLLVLVSIYQRTEMEVVDAEEGMREKGMGIRRQSSLQTRE
;
A
#
# COMPACT_ATOMS: atom_id res chain seq x y z
N MET A 1 4.97 -7.80 21.37
CA MET A 1 4.49 -7.88 22.76
C MET A 1 3.00 -7.58 22.74
N VAL A 2 2.20 -8.19 23.61
CA VAL A 2 0.78 -7.84 23.73
C VAL A 2 0.64 -6.76 24.79
N LEU A 3 0.12 -5.59 24.42
CA LEU A 3 -0.15 -4.50 25.37
C LEU A 3 -1.44 -4.81 26.15
N LYS A 4 -1.44 -4.53 27.45
CA LYS A 4 -2.64 -4.64 28.28
C LYS A 4 -3.57 -3.45 28.00
N PRO A 5 -4.91 -3.64 28.09
CA PRO A 5 -5.85 -2.53 28.01
C PRO A 5 -5.51 -1.40 29.00
N LEU A 6 -5.77 -0.17 28.58
CA LEU A 6 -5.70 1.01 29.45
C LEU A 6 -7.01 1.12 30.24
N GLU A 7 -6.90 1.38 31.54
CA GLU A 7 -8.05 1.55 32.42
C GLU A 7 -8.33 3.04 32.67
N PHE A 8 -9.59 3.45 32.56
CA PHE A 8 -9.99 4.86 32.77
C PHE A 8 -9.71 5.34 34.21
N THR A 9 -9.77 4.45 35.19
CA THR A 9 -9.48 4.76 36.60
C THR A 9 -8.00 5.10 36.84
N GLU A 10 -7.09 4.49 36.08
CA GLU A 10 -5.65 4.77 36.17
C GLU A 10 -5.28 6.16 35.62
N CYS A 11 -6.08 6.68 34.68
CA CYS A 11 -5.92 8.01 34.09
C CYS A 11 -6.09 9.13 35.13
N ILE A 12 -7.08 9.01 36.03
CA ILE A 12 -7.36 10.02 37.06
C ILE A 12 -6.18 10.18 38.02
N THR A 13 -5.45 9.08 38.27
CA THR A 13 -4.31 9.07 39.19
C THR A 13 -3.01 9.53 38.53
N ASP A 14 -2.97 9.53 37.19
CA ASP A 14 -1.83 9.98 36.35
C ASP A 14 -0.47 9.46 36.86
N SER A 15 -0.46 8.17 37.24
CA SER A 15 0.72 7.56 37.85
C SER A 15 1.86 7.43 36.83
N PRO A 16 3.14 7.45 37.27
CA PRO A 16 4.27 7.22 36.38
C PRO A 16 4.15 5.91 35.58
N LEU A 17 3.62 4.86 36.22
CA LEU A 17 3.37 3.56 35.58
C LEU A 17 2.29 3.64 34.49
N PHE A 18 1.23 4.41 34.71
CA PHE A 18 0.21 4.64 33.69
C PHE A 18 0.76 5.39 32.48
N ARG A 19 1.61 6.41 32.70
CA ARG A 19 2.26 7.13 31.60
C ARG A 19 3.20 6.24 30.77
N GLU A 20 3.92 5.32 31.42
CA GLU A 20 4.75 4.35 30.70
C GLU A 20 3.90 3.41 29.83
N LYS A 21 2.77 2.91 30.36
CA LYS A 21 1.81 2.12 29.58
C LYS A 21 1.27 2.92 28.39
N LEU A 22 0.85 4.18 28.63
CA LEU A 22 0.33 5.07 27.58
C LEU A 22 1.37 5.28 26.47
N HIS A 23 2.61 5.60 26.83
CA HIS A 23 3.70 5.75 25.87
C HIS A 23 3.97 4.47 25.06
N ALA A 24 3.86 3.30 25.69
CA ALA A 24 4.01 2.04 24.97
C ALA A 24 2.90 1.84 23.93
N HIS A 25 1.65 2.22 24.25
CA HIS A 25 0.52 2.22 23.30
C HIS A 25 0.71 3.22 22.18
N GLU A 26 1.09 4.47 22.47
CA GLU A 26 1.38 5.48 21.45
C GLU A 26 2.48 5.02 20.48
N LYS A 27 3.55 4.44 21.01
CA LYS A 27 4.66 3.93 20.21
C LYS A 27 4.23 2.78 19.29
N GLU A 28 3.40 1.87 19.80
CA GLU A 28 2.86 0.77 18.98
C GLU A 28 1.91 1.30 17.91
N LEU A 29 1.13 2.34 18.22
CA LEU A 29 0.23 3.03 17.30
C LEU A 29 1.01 3.66 16.14
N GLU A 30 2.02 4.45 16.45
CA GLU A 30 2.88 5.12 15.47
C GLU A 30 3.60 4.07 14.61
N GLY A 31 4.13 3.00 15.23
CA GLY A 31 4.75 1.89 14.53
C GLY A 31 3.79 1.23 13.53
N THR A 32 2.55 0.97 13.95
CA THR A 32 1.51 0.38 13.10
C THR A 32 1.11 1.33 11.96
N SER A 33 0.94 2.62 12.26
CA SER A 33 0.63 3.67 11.27
C SER A 33 1.70 3.74 10.18
N GLN A 34 2.98 3.70 10.56
CA GLN A 34 4.10 3.67 9.61
C GLN A 34 4.10 2.39 8.75
N GLN A 35 3.83 1.22 9.34
CA GLN A 35 3.71 -0.03 8.59
C GLN A 35 2.56 0.01 7.57
N MET A 36 1.39 0.54 7.96
CA MET A 36 0.26 0.71 7.05
C MET A 36 0.61 1.65 5.89
N LYS A 37 1.26 2.79 6.15
CA LYS A 37 1.71 3.72 5.09
C LYS A 37 2.67 3.05 4.10
N ARG A 38 3.59 2.20 4.59
CA ARG A 38 4.49 1.42 3.74
C ARG A 38 3.73 0.42 2.88
N LEU A 39 2.80 -0.35 3.46
CA LEU A 39 1.96 -1.29 2.72
C LEU A 39 1.15 -0.60 1.61
N ILE A 40 0.58 0.57 1.88
CA ILE A 40 -0.14 1.36 0.86
C ILE A 40 0.80 1.73 -0.29
N LYS A 41 2.02 2.17 0.03
CA LYS A 41 3.02 2.53 -0.98
C LYS A 41 3.40 1.32 -1.84
N GLU A 42 3.73 0.20 -1.21
CA GLU A 42 4.09 -1.04 -1.89
C GLU A 42 2.96 -1.55 -2.79
N LEU A 43 1.70 -1.51 -2.33
CA LEU A 43 0.54 -1.88 -3.13
C LEU A 43 0.37 -0.98 -4.37
N LYS A 44 0.59 0.34 -4.23
CA LYS A 44 0.53 1.28 -5.37
C LYS A 44 1.63 1.00 -6.38
N GLU A 45 2.84 0.75 -5.91
CA GLU A 45 3.99 0.41 -6.76
C GLU A 45 3.75 -0.90 -7.52
N LEU A 46 3.25 -1.93 -6.82
CA LEU A 46 2.87 -3.21 -7.42
C LEU A 46 1.80 -3.05 -8.50
N LEU A 47 0.74 -2.28 -8.22
CA LEU A 47 -0.33 -2.03 -9.18
C LEU A 47 0.20 -1.31 -10.43
N SER A 48 1.05 -0.30 -10.24
CA SER A 48 1.70 0.42 -11.34
C SER A 48 2.58 -0.50 -12.19
N ALA A 49 3.39 -1.35 -11.56
CA ALA A 49 4.23 -2.33 -12.26
C ALA A 49 3.39 -3.32 -13.06
N ALA A 50 2.29 -3.83 -12.50
CA ALA A 50 1.37 -4.73 -13.19
C ALA A 50 0.72 -4.05 -14.41
N GLN A 51 0.33 -2.78 -14.30
CA GLN A 51 -0.21 -1.99 -15.43
C GLN A 51 0.83 -1.77 -16.53
N ASN A 52 2.08 -1.47 -16.17
CA ASN A 52 3.18 -1.32 -17.13
C ASN A 52 3.44 -2.62 -17.88
N LEU A 53 3.52 -3.74 -17.15
CA LEU A 53 3.70 -5.07 -17.72
C LEU A 53 2.57 -5.40 -18.71
N SER A 54 1.31 -5.14 -18.32
CA SER A 54 0.16 -5.39 -19.17
C SER A 54 0.19 -4.59 -20.49
N ARG A 55 0.56 -3.30 -20.40
CA ARG A 55 0.77 -2.46 -21.59
C ARG A 55 1.86 -3.03 -22.50
N ALA A 56 3.01 -3.40 -21.94
CA ALA A 56 4.12 -3.95 -22.71
C ALA A 56 3.74 -5.27 -23.42
N GLN A 57 3.02 -6.15 -22.72
CA GLN A 57 2.55 -7.42 -23.29
C GLN A 57 1.52 -7.21 -24.40
N ARG A 58 0.57 -6.29 -24.24
CA ARG A 58 -0.39 -5.94 -25.30
C ARG A 58 0.29 -5.31 -26.52
N THR A 59 1.30 -4.47 -26.31
CA THR A 59 2.12 -3.94 -27.42
C THR A 59 2.83 -5.08 -28.16
N LEU A 60 3.47 -6.00 -27.45
CA LEU A 60 4.13 -7.17 -28.05
C LEU A 60 3.15 -8.05 -28.82
N SER A 61 1.99 -8.34 -28.24
CA SER A 61 0.91 -9.07 -28.91
C SER A 61 0.52 -8.40 -30.22
N ASN A 62 0.33 -7.08 -30.22
CA ASN A 62 0.00 -6.32 -31.42
C ASN A 62 1.12 -6.40 -32.47
N THR A 63 2.38 -6.29 -32.06
CA THR A 63 3.53 -6.45 -32.96
C THR A 63 3.56 -7.83 -33.60
N LEU A 64 3.34 -8.90 -32.81
CA LEU A 64 3.34 -10.28 -33.28
C LEU A 64 2.20 -10.56 -34.27
N LYS A 65 0.97 -10.15 -33.94
CA LYS A 65 -0.21 -10.36 -34.80
C LYS A 65 -0.13 -9.62 -36.13
N ASN A 66 0.56 -8.47 -36.15
CA ASN A 66 0.71 -7.66 -37.36
C ASN A 66 2.05 -7.87 -38.05
N PHE A 67 2.89 -8.77 -37.55
CA PHE A 67 4.18 -9.06 -38.16
C PHE A 67 3.98 -9.60 -39.58
N LYS A 68 4.68 -9.00 -40.53
CA LYS A 68 4.70 -9.43 -41.92
C LYS A 68 6.15 -9.50 -42.35
N PHE A 69 6.53 -10.60 -42.97
CA PHE A 69 7.82 -10.70 -43.63
C PHE A 69 7.89 -9.68 -44.78
N GLU A 70 9.01 -8.99 -44.89
CA GLU A 70 9.36 -8.27 -46.11
C GLU A 70 9.72 -9.32 -47.17
N LEU A 71 8.97 -9.34 -48.27
CA LEU A 71 9.15 -10.31 -49.34
C LEU A 71 10.51 -10.07 -50.03
N ILE A 72 11.40 -11.06 -49.98
CA ILE A 72 12.63 -11.07 -50.76
C ILE A 72 12.43 -12.04 -51.94
N GLY A 73 12.21 -11.51 -53.14
CA GLY A 73 11.91 -12.29 -54.35
C GLY A 73 10.47 -12.14 -54.83
N GLU A 74 10.02 -13.04 -55.71
CA GLU A 74 8.73 -12.91 -56.41
C GLU A 74 7.53 -13.51 -55.65
N SER A 75 7.74 -14.31 -54.60
CA SER A 75 6.65 -14.96 -53.85
C SER A 75 7.00 -15.24 -52.39
N ARG A 76 5.96 -15.31 -51.55
CA ARG A 76 6.03 -15.71 -50.14
C ARG A 76 6.27 -17.22 -50.03
N THR A 77 7.15 -17.64 -49.13
CA THR A 77 7.41 -19.07 -48.89
C THR A 77 6.40 -19.68 -47.92
N ASP A 78 6.27 -21.01 -47.95
CA ASP A 78 5.42 -21.75 -47.01
C ASP A 78 5.89 -21.57 -45.56
N ASP A 79 7.21 -21.56 -45.33
CA ASP A 79 7.80 -21.35 -44.01
C ASP A 79 7.48 -19.96 -43.44
N GLU A 80 7.60 -18.91 -44.26
CA GLU A 80 7.17 -17.56 -43.89
C GLU A 80 5.69 -17.54 -43.49
N SER A 81 4.87 -18.33 -44.17
CA SER A 81 3.46 -18.44 -43.84
C SER A 81 3.21 -19.08 -42.48
N VAL A 82 3.87 -20.20 -42.22
CA VAL A 82 3.78 -20.92 -40.93
C VAL A 82 4.28 -20.06 -39.78
N ILE A 83 5.39 -19.33 -39.97
CA ILE A 83 5.94 -18.45 -38.93
C ILE A 83 5.00 -17.27 -38.65
N SER A 84 4.49 -16.58 -39.67
CA SER A 84 3.51 -15.50 -39.49
C SER A 84 2.26 -15.98 -38.76
N GLN A 85 1.75 -17.16 -39.10
CA GLN A 85 0.61 -17.76 -38.41
C GLN A 85 0.94 -18.03 -36.93
N SER A 86 2.13 -18.57 -36.66
CA SER A 86 2.60 -18.88 -35.31
C SER A 86 2.71 -17.63 -34.43
N PHE A 87 3.21 -16.52 -34.98
CA PHE A 87 3.24 -15.23 -34.27
C PHE A 87 1.84 -14.69 -33.99
N ALA A 88 0.92 -14.80 -34.96
CA ALA A 88 -0.46 -14.38 -34.75
C ALA A 88 -1.15 -15.18 -33.63
N GLU A 89 -0.97 -16.50 -33.59
CA GLU A 89 -1.49 -17.34 -32.50
C GLU A 89 -0.84 -17.01 -31.15
N PHE A 90 0.47 -16.79 -31.12
CA PHE A 90 1.15 -16.42 -29.88
C PHE A 90 0.69 -15.05 -29.35
N GLY A 91 0.44 -14.08 -30.23
CA GLY A 91 -0.15 -12.80 -29.83
C GLY A 91 -1.55 -12.95 -29.23
N LYS A 92 -2.41 -13.80 -29.80
CA LYS A 92 -3.74 -14.09 -29.22
C LYS A 92 -3.64 -14.73 -27.84
N LEU A 93 -2.67 -15.61 -27.61
CA LEU A 93 -2.43 -16.19 -26.28
C LEU A 93 -2.03 -15.13 -25.26
N ILE A 94 -1.17 -14.18 -25.66
CA ILE A 94 -0.80 -13.05 -24.80
C ILE A 94 -2.03 -12.19 -24.46
N ASP A 95 -2.90 -11.90 -25.43
CA ASP A 95 -4.13 -11.13 -25.15
C ASP A 95 -5.04 -11.84 -24.14
N ALA A 96 -5.22 -13.16 -24.28
CA ALA A 96 -6.05 -13.94 -23.36
C ALA A 96 -5.52 -13.90 -21.92
N ILE A 97 -4.20 -13.98 -21.75
CA ILE A 97 -3.52 -13.84 -20.45
C ILE A 97 -3.77 -12.44 -19.88
N GLU A 98 -3.63 -11.40 -20.69
CA GLU A 98 -3.80 -10.03 -20.24
C GLU A 98 -5.24 -9.66 -19.92
N ASP A 99 -6.22 -10.27 -20.58
CA ASP A 99 -7.63 -10.12 -20.23
C ASP A 99 -7.95 -10.77 -18.89
N GLU A 100 -7.36 -11.93 -18.58
CA GLU A 100 -7.48 -12.54 -17.26
C GLU A 100 -6.78 -11.71 -16.18
N ARG A 101 -5.57 -11.19 -16.46
CA ARG A 101 -4.89 -10.25 -15.57
C ARG A 101 -5.75 -9.02 -15.30
N GLY A 102 -6.41 -8.47 -16.33
CA GLY A 102 -7.34 -7.35 -16.20
C GLY A 102 -8.51 -7.66 -15.25
N ARG A 103 -9.12 -8.85 -15.37
CA ARG A 103 -10.18 -9.32 -14.46
C ARG A 103 -9.69 -9.48 -13.02
N MET A 104 -8.52 -10.09 -12.84
CA MET A 104 -7.90 -10.23 -11.52
C MET A 104 -7.62 -8.87 -10.88
N MET A 105 -7.07 -7.92 -11.64
CA MET A 105 -6.78 -6.57 -11.14
C MET A 105 -8.05 -5.78 -10.79
N GLY A 106 -9.11 -5.89 -11.58
CA GLY A 106 -10.41 -5.29 -11.26
C GLY A 106 -11.01 -5.84 -9.96
N THR A 107 -10.85 -7.15 -9.73
CA THR A 107 -11.27 -7.80 -8.49
C THR A 107 -10.41 -7.37 -7.30
N ALA A 108 -9.08 -7.33 -7.45
CA ALA A 108 -8.17 -6.87 -6.39
C ALA A 108 -8.44 -5.41 -5.98
N ALA A 109 -8.74 -4.53 -6.95
CA ALA A 109 -9.07 -3.13 -6.67
C ALA A 109 -10.41 -2.97 -5.89
N THR A 110 -11.33 -3.91 -6.04
CA THR A 110 -12.62 -3.91 -5.31
C THR A 110 -12.53 -4.63 -3.97
N SER A 111 -11.71 -5.67 -3.85
CA SER A 111 -11.54 -6.45 -2.61
C SER A 111 -10.57 -5.84 -1.60
N LEU A 112 -9.61 -5.03 -2.07
CA LEU A 112 -8.83 -4.10 -1.25
C LEU A 112 -9.45 -2.71 -1.40
N PRO A 113 -10.60 -2.41 -0.78
CA PRO A 113 -11.06 -1.03 -0.78
C PRO A 113 -9.99 -0.24 -0.06
N ALA A 114 -9.25 0.58 -0.81
CA ALA A 114 -8.43 1.64 -0.26
C ALA A 114 -9.22 2.43 0.80
N GLY A 115 -10.57 2.49 0.66
CA GLY A 115 -11.51 2.97 1.66
C GLY A 115 -11.50 2.25 3.01
N ARG A 116 -11.34 0.91 3.13
CA ARG A 116 -11.24 0.25 4.47
C ARG A 116 -9.89 0.49 5.12
N LEU A 117 -8.81 0.57 4.34
CA LEU A 117 -7.50 0.91 4.88
C LEU A 117 -7.44 2.39 5.27
N LEU A 118 -8.07 3.28 4.48
CA LEU A 118 -8.30 4.68 4.83
C LEU A 118 -9.16 4.80 6.09
N VAL A 119 -10.21 4.00 6.25
CA VAL A 119 -11.02 3.98 7.49
C VAL A 119 -10.19 3.50 8.68
N LEU A 120 -9.35 2.47 8.55
CA LEU A 120 -8.40 2.08 9.60
C LEU A 120 -7.44 3.24 9.91
N VAL A 121 -6.80 3.83 8.91
CA VAL A 121 -5.90 4.99 9.08
C VAL A 121 -6.64 6.17 9.70
N SER A 122 -7.87 6.47 9.31
CA SER A 122 -8.69 7.53 9.89
C SER A 122 -9.15 7.22 11.31
N ILE A 123 -9.43 5.95 11.65
CA ILE A 123 -9.70 5.52 13.02
C ILE A 123 -8.45 5.74 13.89
N TYR A 124 -7.27 5.35 13.38
CA TYR A 124 -5.98 5.53 14.07
C TYR A 124 -5.57 7.01 14.19
N GLN A 125 -5.77 7.83 13.15
CA GLN A 125 -5.48 9.28 13.20
C GLN A 125 -6.51 10.06 14.03
N ARG A 126 -7.75 9.60 14.13
CA ARG A 126 -8.77 10.25 14.98
C ARG A 126 -8.50 10.03 16.46
N THR A 127 -7.94 8.87 16.83
CA THR A 127 -7.43 8.65 18.19
C THR A 127 -6.19 9.49 18.50
N GLU A 128 -5.34 9.85 17.53
CA GLU A 128 -4.26 10.83 17.77
C GLU A 128 -4.81 12.24 18.02
N MET A 129 -5.85 12.65 17.27
CA MET A 129 -6.44 14.00 17.41
C MET A 129 -7.19 14.19 18.73
N GLU A 130 -7.96 13.19 19.19
CA GLU A 130 -8.63 13.26 20.51
C GLU A 130 -7.64 13.28 21.68
N VAL A 131 -6.44 12.67 21.53
CA VAL A 131 -5.38 12.73 22.55
C VAL A 131 -4.68 14.10 22.53
N VAL A 132 -4.43 14.67 21.33
CA VAL A 132 -3.85 16.02 21.18
C VAL A 132 -4.82 17.10 21.70
N ASP A 133 -6.11 17.00 21.38
CA ASP A 133 -7.14 17.94 21.86
C ASP A 133 -7.35 17.79 23.39
N ALA A 134 -7.21 16.58 23.94
CA ALA A 134 -7.23 16.36 25.38
C ALA A 134 -5.99 16.91 26.09
N GLU A 135 -4.80 16.81 25.48
CA GLU A 135 -3.56 17.44 25.99
C GLU A 135 -3.63 18.98 25.93
N GLU A 136 -4.18 19.54 24.86
CA GLU A 136 -4.31 20.99 24.68
C GLU A 136 -5.37 21.57 25.62
N GLY A 137 -6.51 20.87 25.78
CA GLY A 137 -7.55 21.21 26.77
C GLY A 137 -7.11 21.05 28.23
N MET A 138 -6.17 20.15 28.54
CA MET A 138 -5.54 20.04 29.87
C MET A 138 -4.47 21.11 30.11
N ARG A 139 -3.74 21.53 29.07
CA ARG A 139 -2.78 22.65 29.11
C ARG A 139 -3.46 24.00 29.35
N GLU A 140 -4.58 24.28 28.68
CA GLU A 140 -5.37 25.52 28.89
C GLU A 140 -5.96 25.61 30.30
N LYS A 141 -6.29 24.46 30.91
CA LYS A 141 -6.78 24.37 32.29
C LYS A 141 -5.67 24.40 33.36
N GLY A 142 -4.40 24.60 32.96
CA GLY A 142 -3.26 24.65 33.88
C GLY A 142 -2.89 23.30 34.52
N MET A 143 -3.47 22.20 34.02
CA MET A 143 -3.18 20.84 34.47
C MET A 143 -2.10 20.24 33.56
N GLY A 144 -0.89 20.80 33.64
CA GLY A 144 0.22 20.38 32.78
C GLY A 144 0.92 19.12 33.29
N ILE A 145 0.99 18.07 32.45
CA ILE A 145 1.96 17.00 32.62
C ILE A 145 3.35 17.57 32.33
N ARG A 146 4.17 17.71 33.39
CA ARG A 146 5.55 18.20 33.30
C ARG A 146 6.39 17.13 32.58
N ARG A 147 6.70 17.33 31.29
CA ARG A 147 7.78 16.58 30.61
C ARG A 147 9.07 16.81 31.41
N GLN A 148 9.63 15.76 32.01
CA GLN A 148 11.00 15.84 32.51
C GLN A 148 11.93 15.88 31.30
N SER A 149 12.46 17.06 30.98
CA SER A 149 13.59 17.18 30.09
C SER A 149 14.79 16.51 30.77
N SER A 150 15.43 15.61 30.04
CA SER A 150 16.72 15.02 30.40
C SER A 150 17.77 16.14 30.51
N LEU A 151 18.02 16.60 31.75
CA LEU A 151 19.19 17.39 32.10
C LEU A 151 20.40 16.45 32.14
N GLN A 152 21.07 16.32 30.99
CA GLN A 152 22.42 15.81 30.92
C GLN A 152 23.35 16.93 31.43
N THR A 153 23.63 16.90 32.73
CA THR A 153 24.64 17.79 33.34
C THR A 153 25.92 16.98 33.49
N ARG A 154 26.94 17.43 32.76
CA ARG A 154 28.38 17.28 32.95
C ARG A 154 28.82 16.61 34.26
N GLU A 155 29.66 15.58 34.12
CA GLU A 155 31.02 15.53 34.70
C GLU A 155 31.99 15.04 33.63
#